data_AF-A0A3P7ICG2-F1
#
_entry.id   AF-A0A3P7ICG2-F1
#
_cell.length_a   1.000
_cell.length_b   1.000
_cell.length_c   1.000
_cell.angle_alpha   90.00
_cell.angle_beta   90.00
_cell.angle_gamma   90.00
#
_symmetry.space_group_name_H-M   'P 1'
#
loop_
_entity.id
_entity.type
_entity.pdbx_description
1 polymer ?
#
loop_
_entity_poly.entity_id
_entity_poly.type
_entity_poly.pdbx_seq_one_letter_code
_entity_poly.pdbx_strand_id
1 'polypeptide(L)'
;MDGTIECEAGFMSSDGFLFGAIGAVSHLKNPCKVAKALALNGGYEGLIAPMVLVGSGAEQYAERQGFPLCEPSSLLAENTMKKWEKARISLEKSKDIQSTRMDTVGAVSITDDVVEACTSSGGIMLKAPGRLGHCTVFGSGMWAERRNSRCIGISASGCGEALIRADFCRSLANKLINRDEDELPSEIVHRFLDDNFLKSTVMAPIAADRRYAGGLVLLQEDDRYELIVFHNTTVFPFAYRHGSVV
;
A
#
# COMPACT_ATOMS: atom_id res chain seq x y z
N MET A 1 0.79 15.20 13.29
CA MET A 1 0.46 16.10 14.42
C MET A 1 0.86 17.52 14.13
N ASP A 2 1.97 17.75 13.43
CA ASP A 2 2.67 19.05 13.42
C ASP A 2 2.36 19.93 12.21
N GLY A 3 1.27 19.62 11.48
CA GLY A 3 0.90 20.33 10.25
C GLY A 3 1.79 20.04 9.04
N THR A 4 2.70 19.07 9.16
CA THR A 4 3.57 18.60 8.08
C THR A 4 2.97 17.41 7.33
N ILE A 5 3.41 17.21 6.09
CA ILE A 5 3.11 16.02 5.28
C ILE A 5 4.26 15.04 5.42
N GLU A 6 3.93 13.78 5.66
CA GLU A 6 4.87 12.68 5.54
C GLU A 6 4.23 11.60 4.69
N CYS A 7 4.83 11.28 3.55
CA CYS A 7 4.35 10.23 2.66
C CYS A 7 5.10 8.92 2.87
N GLU A 8 4.44 7.85 2.48
CA GLU A 8 4.99 6.50 2.36
C GLU A 8 4.57 5.87 1.04
N ALA A 9 5.43 5.00 0.51
CA ALA A 9 5.11 4.18 -0.66
C ALA A 9 5.92 2.89 -0.68
N GLY A 10 5.34 1.87 -1.30
CA GLY A 10 5.99 0.61 -1.59
C GLY A 10 5.72 0.17 -3.03
N PHE A 11 6.66 -0.59 -3.57
CA PHE A 11 6.58 -1.21 -4.89
C PHE A 11 7.08 -2.65 -4.78
N MET A 12 6.44 -3.55 -5.51
CA MET A 12 6.86 -4.94 -5.64
C MET A 12 6.73 -5.42 -7.08
N SER A 13 7.69 -6.23 -7.53
CA SER A 13 7.65 -6.96 -8.79
C SER A 13 7.70 -8.47 -8.53
N SER A 14 6.95 -9.24 -9.30
CA SER A 14 7.05 -10.70 -9.31
C SER A 14 8.38 -11.18 -9.89
N ASP A 15 9.01 -10.36 -10.75
CA ASP A 15 10.36 -10.63 -11.24
C ASP A 15 11.37 -10.43 -10.11
N GLY A 16 12.07 -11.51 -9.74
CA GLY A 16 13.05 -11.52 -8.65
C GLY A 16 12.49 -11.27 -7.24
N PHE A 17 11.17 -11.26 -7.04
CA PHE A 17 10.54 -10.85 -5.76
C PHE A 17 11.05 -9.48 -5.26
N LEU A 18 11.35 -8.57 -6.19
CA LEU A 18 11.95 -7.29 -5.88
C LEU A 18 10.97 -6.41 -5.12
N PHE A 19 11.41 -5.87 -3.98
CA PHE A 19 10.63 -4.95 -3.16
C PHE A 19 11.45 -3.74 -2.76
N GLY A 20 10.80 -2.59 -2.78
CA GLY A 20 11.38 -1.33 -2.34
C GLY A 20 10.31 -0.46 -1.73
N ALA A 21 10.65 0.20 -0.62
CA ALA A 21 9.76 1.14 0.04
C ALA A 21 10.51 2.36 0.56
N ILE A 22 9.78 3.48 0.59
CA ILE A 22 10.22 4.69 1.26
C ILE A 22 9.14 5.22 2.19
N GLY A 23 9.55 5.81 3.31
CA GLY A 23 8.61 6.27 4.35
C GLY A 23 9.05 7.55 5.04
N ALA A 24 8.10 8.23 5.67
CA ALA A 24 8.33 9.48 6.40
C ALA A 24 9.06 10.55 5.55
N VAL A 25 8.78 10.60 4.24
CA VAL A 25 9.37 11.59 3.33
C VAL A 25 8.44 12.79 3.19
N SER A 26 9.01 14.00 3.18
CA SER A 26 8.24 15.25 3.14
C SER A 26 8.50 16.06 1.87
N HIS A 27 9.57 15.72 1.13
CA HIS A 27 10.04 16.50 -0.02
C HIS A 27 9.86 15.77 -1.35
N LEU A 28 9.07 14.70 -1.42
CA LEU A 28 8.89 13.90 -2.62
C LEU A 28 7.46 13.99 -3.18
N LYS A 29 7.34 14.53 -4.39
CA LYS A 29 6.07 14.58 -5.13
C LYS A 29 5.58 13.19 -5.55
N ASN A 30 6.50 12.27 -5.85
CA ASN A 30 6.16 10.91 -6.32
C ASN A 30 6.92 9.83 -5.53
N PRO A 31 6.54 9.57 -4.26
CA PRO A 31 7.22 8.58 -3.43
C PRO A 31 7.32 7.18 -4.06
N CYS A 32 6.26 6.75 -4.76
CA CYS A 32 6.22 5.44 -5.43
C CYS A 32 7.29 5.25 -6.52
N LYS A 33 7.72 6.33 -7.21
CA LYS A 33 8.80 6.23 -8.21
C LYS A 33 10.15 5.94 -7.55
N VAL A 34 10.39 6.56 -6.39
CA VAL A 34 11.60 6.32 -5.59
C VAL A 34 11.57 4.91 -4.99
N ALA A 35 10.41 4.45 -4.52
CA ALA A 35 10.23 3.07 -4.05
C ALA A 35 10.53 2.04 -5.16
N LYS A 36 10.05 2.27 -6.39
CA LYS A 36 10.38 1.42 -7.56
C LYS A 36 11.88 1.45 -7.88
N ALA A 37 12.50 2.63 -7.90
CA ALA A 37 13.93 2.75 -8.13
C ALA A 37 14.75 2.00 -7.05
N LEU A 38 14.33 2.07 -5.79
CA LEU A 38 14.95 1.32 -4.70
C LEU A 38 14.84 -0.19 -4.90
N ALA A 39 13.67 -0.68 -5.30
CA ALA A 39 13.44 -2.11 -5.55
C ALA A 39 14.29 -2.67 -6.70
N LEU A 40 14.47 -1.87 -7.76
CA LEU A 40 15.20 -2.26 -8.96
C LEU A 40 16.71 -2.00 -8.86
N ASN A 41 17.17 -1.39 -7.77
CA ASN A 41 18.59 -1.12 -7.57
C ASN A 41 19.30 -2.37 -7.03
N GLY A 42 20.30 -2.86 -7.77
CA GLY A 42 21.09 -4.06 -7.43
C GLY A 42 22.05 -3.90 -6.23
N GLY A 43 21.93 -2.80 -5.47
CA GLY A 43 22.76 -2.50 -4.31
C GLY A 43 24.00 -1.68 -4.62
N TYR A 44 24.79 -1.41 -3.59
CA TYR A 44 26.13 -0.85 -3.71
C TYR A 44 27.11 -2.03 -3.84
N GLU A 45 28.14 -1.91 -4.67
CA GLU A 45 29.10 -3.01 -4.94
C GLU A 45 29.53 -3.75 -3.66
N GLY A 46 29.17 -5.02 -3.56
CA GLY A 46 29.52 -5.90 -2.44
C GLY A 46 28.67 -5.77 -1.16
N LEU A 47 27.66 -4.90 -1.13
CA LEU A 47 26.77 -4.71 0.02
C LEU A 47 25.34 -5.18 -0.25
N ILE A 48 24.64 -5.59 0.82
CA ILE A 48 23.21 -5.94 0.75
C ILE A 48 22.41 -4.66 0.46
N ALA A 49 21.61 -4.69 -0.61
CA ALA A 49 20.75 -3.57 -0.98
C ALA A 49 19.66 -3.33 0.10
N PRO A 50 19.40 -2.06 0.49
CA PRO A 50 18.32 -1.77 1.42
C PRO A 50 16.95 -1.91 0.72
N MET A 51 16.01 -2.60 1.35
CA MET A 51 14.62 -2.68 0.88
C MET A 51 13.77 -1.48 1.31
N VAL A 52 14.12 -0.83 2.43
CA VAL A 52 13.35 0.27 3.00
C VAL A 52 14.28 1.41 3.41
N LEU A 53 13.97 2.62 2.97
CA LEU A 53 14.63 3.85 3.41
C LEU A 53 13.60 4.82 3.99
N VAL A 54 13.99 5.63 4.98
CA VAL A 54 13.06 6.54 5.64
C VAL A 54 13.66 7.94 5.85
N GLY A 55 12.78 8.94 5.97
CA GLY A 55 13.15 10.31 6.29
C GLY A 55 14.22 10.89 5.35
N SER A 56 15.18 11.61 5.93
CA SER A 56 16.25 12.26 5.17
C SER A 56 17.12 11.27 4.40
N GLY A 57 17.30 10.03 4.88
CA GLY A 57 18.06 9.00 4.17
C GLY A 57 17.38 8.57 2.86
N ALA A 58 16.05 8.48 2.86
CA ALA A 58 15.28 8.23 1.64
C ALA A 58 15.33 9.40 0.65
N GLU A 59 15.27 10.64 1.16
CA GLU A 59 15.33 11.85 0.33
C GLU A 59 16.70 12.03 -0.33
N GLN A 60 17.79 11.83 0.42
CA GLN A 60 19.15 11.83 -0.13
C GLN A 60 19.36 10.72 -1.15
N TYR A 61 18.77 9.54 -0.92
CA TYR A 61 18.79 8.47 -1.92
C TYR A 61 18.05 8.91 -3.20
N ALA A 62 16.87 9.51 -3.06
CA ALA A 62 16.08 10.01 -4.18
C ALA A 62 16.88 11.01 -5.03
N GLU A 63 17.56 11.98 -4.41
CA GLU A 63 18.42 12.94 -5.10
C GLU A 63 19.55 12.26 -5.87
N ARG A 64 20.24 11.29 -5.24
CA ARG A 64 21.31 10.52 -5.91
C ARG A 64 20.80 9.70 -7.09
N GLN A 65 19.54 9.29 -7.08
CA GLN A 65 18.89 8.60 -8.18
C GLN A 65 18.26 9.56 -9.22
N GLY A 66 18.46 10.87 -9.06
CA GLY A 66 17.96 11.89 -10.01
C GLY A 66 16.50 12.27 -9.82
N PHE A 67 15.87 11.93 -8.68
CA PHE A 67 14.53 12.41 -8.35
C PHE A 67 14.62 13.77 -7.64
N PRO A 68 14.01 14.83 -8.20
CA PRO A 68 14.07 16.15 -7.59
C PRO A 68 13.23 16.20 -6.30
N LEU A 69 13.78 16.86 -5.28
CA LEU A 69 13.02 17.25 -4.10
C LEU A 69 12.13 18.45 -4.41
N CYS A 70 11.05 18.59 -3.66
CA CYS A 70 10.12 19.70 -3.73
C CYS A 70 9.89 20.32 -2.36
N GLU A 71 9.50 21.59 -2.35
CA GLU A 71 9.10 22.28 -1.14
C GLU A 71 7.88 21.59 -0.52
N PRO A 72 7.86 21.27 0.78
CA PRO A 72 6.74 20.56 1.41
C PRO A 72 5.41 21.30 1.28
N SER A 73 5.45 22.63 1.24
CA SER A 73 4.28 23.48 1.03
C SER A 73 3.58 23.21 -0.32
N SER A 74 4.33 22.77 -1.34
CA SER A 74 3.78 22.44 -2.65
C SER A 74 2.96 21.14 -2.66
N LEU A 75 3.11 20.31 -1.62
CA LEU A 75 2.34 19.07 -1.44
C LEU A 75 1.03 19.31 -0.67
N LEU A 76 0.89 20.46 -0.01
CA LEU A 76 -0.28 20.83 0.78
C LEU A 76 -1.37 21.44 -0.11
N ALA A 77 -2.51 20.77 -0.20
CA ALA A 77 -3.72 21.38 -0.74
C ALA A 77 -4.42 22.24 0.34
N GLU A 78 -4.98 23.39 -0.03
CA GLU A 78 -5.70 24.28 0.90
C GLU A 78 -6.81 23.56 1.68
N ASN A 79 -7.54 22.66 1.02
CA ASN A 79 -8.59 21.89 1.65
C ASN A 79 -8.06 20.89 2.69
N THR A 80 -6.83 20.39 2.52
CA THR A 80 -6.19 19.49 3.49
C THR A 80 -5.85 20.24 4.78
N MET A 81 -5.34 21.47 4.68
CA MET A 81 -5.08 22.31 5.85
C MET A 81 -6.36 22.64 6.64
N LYS A 82 -7.45 22.97 5.95
CA LYS A 82 -8.75 23.22 6.61
C LYS A 82 -9.27 21.97 7.34
N LYS A 83 -9.07 20.78 6.77
CA LYS A 83 -9.44 19.51 7.43
C LYS A 83 -8.55 19.22 8.64
N TRP A 84 -7.24 19.43 8.50
CA TRP A 84 -6.27 19.26 9.58
C TRP A 84 -6.59 20.15 10.79
N GLU A 85 -6.88 21.43 10.55
CA GLU A 85 -7.23 22.39 11.61
C GLU A 85 -8.49 21.95 12.37
N LYS A 86 -9.54 21.55 11.63
CA LYS A 86 -10.77 21.02 12.23
C LYS A 86 -10.50 19.77 13.07
N ALA A 87 -9.67 18.85 12.56
CA ALA A 87 -9.32 17.63 13.27
C ALA A 87 -8.53 17.94 14.56
N ARG A 88 -7.60 18.91 14.52
CA ARG A 88 -6.83 19.38 15.69
C ARG A 88 -7.75 19.92 16.78
N ILE A 89 -8.67 20.81 16.40
CA ILE A 89 -9.66 21.40 17.33
C ILE A 89 -10.55 20.30 17.92
N SER A 90 -10.98 19.32 17.12
CA SER A 90 -11.80 18.19 17.61
C SER A 90 -11.06 17.33 18.63
N LEU A 91 -9.77 17.05 18.37
CA LEU A 91 -8.91 16.28 19.26
C LEU A 91 -8.78 16.96 20.63
N GLU A 92 -8.60 18.28 20.65
CA GLU A 92 -8.49 19.07 21.89
C GLU A 92 -9.81 19.13 22.68
N LYS A 93 -10.95 19.28 21.99
CA LYS A 93 -12.25 19.52 22.64
C LYS A 93 -12.99 18.26 23.05
N SER A 94 -12.98 17.24 22.20
CA SER A 94 -13.89 16.10 22.33
C SER A 94 -13.18 14.75 22.41
N LYS A 95 -11.89 14.69 22.09
CA LYS A 95 -11.10 13.46 21.89
C LYS A 95 -11.71 12.46 20.89
N ASP A 96 -12.80 12.82 20.23
CA ASP A 96 -13.44 12.04 19.20
C ASP A 96 -13.05 12.65 17.84
N ILE A 97 -12.17 11.95 17.13
CA ILE A 97 -11.81 12.28 15.76
C ILE A 97 -12.61 11.30 14.89
N GLN A 98 -13.70 11.77 14.30
CA GLN A 98 -14.36 11.03 13.22
C GLN A 98 -13.30 10.70 12.16
N SER A 99 -13.17 9.42 11.81
CA SER A 99 -12.13 8.94 10.92
C SER A 99 -12.12 9.75 9.63
N THR A 100 -11.13 10.61 9.47
CA THR A 100 -10.93 11.36 8.24
C THR A 100 -10.51 10.39 7.15
N ARG A 101 -11.10 10.54 5.96
CA ARG A 101 -10.75 9.81 4.74
C ARG A 101 -9.23 9.64 4.63
N MET A 102 -8.80 8.42 4.31
CA MET A 102 -7.39 8.12 4.08
C MET A 102 -7.03 8.45 2.64
N ASP A 103 -5.86 9.06 2.47
CA ASP A 103 -5.30 9.36 1.16
C ASP A 103 -4.32 8.23 0.79
N THR A 104 -4.86 7.04 0.55
CA THR A 104 -4.09 5.89 0.05
C THR A 104 -4.54 5.57 -1.35
N VAL A 105 -3.58 5.35 -2.24
CA VAL A 105 -3.80 4.88 -3.61
C VAL A 105 -2.94 3.66 -3.87
N GLY A 106 -3.38 2.81 -4.79
CA GLY A 106 -2.66 1.61 -5.15
C GLY A 106 -2.97 1.21 -6.59
N ALA A 107 -2.05 0.45 -7.19
CA ALA A 107 -2.20 -0.09 -8.53
C ALA A 107 -1.59 -1.49 -8.61
N VAL A 108 -2.13 -2.28 -9.53
CA VAL A 108 -1.61 -3.59 -9.93
C VAL A 108 -1.61 -3.64 -11.45
N SER A 109 -0.59 -4.25 -12.04
CA SER A 109 -0.49 -4.43 -13.49
C SER A 109 0.16 -5.77 -13.81
N ILE A 110 -0.18 -6.31 -14.97
CA ILE A 110 0.45 -7.50 -15.53
C ILE A 110 0.84 -7.24 -16.98
N THR A 111 2.09 -7.53 -17.32
CA THR A 111 2.64 -7.43 -18.67
C THR A 111 3.60 -8.60 -18.87
N ASP A 112 3.43 -9.41 -19.92
CA ASP A 112 4.33 -10.53 -20.27
C ASP A 112 4.63 -11.46 -19.07
N ASP A 113 3.59 -11.86 -18.33
CA ASP A 113 3.64 -12.64 -17.07
C ASP A 113 4.41 -11.98 -15.90
N VAL A 114 4.85 -10.73 -16.04
CA VAL A 114 5.40 -9.95 -14.93
C VAL A 114 4.29 -9.15 -14.29
N VAL A 115 4.06 -9.40 -13.00
CA VAL A 115 3.12 -8.65 -12.20
C VAL A 115 3.87 -7.64 -11.36
N GLU A 116 3.36 -6.41 -11.35
CA GLU A 116 3.85 -5.34 -10.48
C GLU A 116 2.69 -4.83 -9.62
N ALA A 117 2.98 -4.49 -8.38
CA ALA A 117 2.03 -3.91 -7.45
C ALA A 117 2.66 -2.75 -6.68
N CYS A 118 1.88 -1.69 -6.44
CA CYS A 118 2.34 -0.56 -5.64
C CYS A 118 1.22 0.04 -4.80
N THR A 119 1.61 0.72 -3.72
CA THR A 119 0.72 1.46 -2.83
C THR A 119 1.46 2.69 -2.32
N SER A 120 0.78 3.83 -2.26
CA SER A 120 1.31 5.09 -1.76
C SER A 120 0.28 5.77 -0.87
N SER A 121 0.72 6.38 0.24
CA SER A 121 -0.18 7.07 1.15
C SER A 121 0.46 8.27 1.86
N GLY A 122 -0.34 9.27 2.21
CA GLY A 122 0.01 10.27 3.23
C GLY A 122 -0.16 9.74 4.67
N GLY A 123 -0.77 8.57 4.83
CA GLY A 123 -1.14 8.00 6.12
C GLY A 123 -2.42 8.61 6.69
N ILE A 124 -2.63 8.38 7.99
CA ILE A 124 -3.80 8.89 8.72
C ILE A 124 -3.58 10.35 9.15
N MET A 125 -4.65 11.13 9.18
CA MET A 125 -4.61 12.52 9.68
C MET A 125 -4.19 12.53 11.15
N LEU A 126 -3.41 13.55 11.54
CA LEU A 126 -2.87 13.68 12.89
C LEU A 126 -2.01 12.50 13.35
N LYS A 127 -1.44 11.69 12.44
CA LYS A 127 -0.45 10.68 12.83
C LYS A 127 0.72 11.29 13.60
N ALA A 128 1.31 10.51 14.49
CA ALA A 128 2.60 10.86 15.09
C ALA A 128 3.66 10.98 13.98
N PRO A 129 4.57 11.98 14.05
CA PRO A 129 5.69 12.09 13.11
C PRO A 129 6.48 10.79 13.05
N GLY A 130 6.91 10.41 11.85
CA GLY A 130 7.62 9.15 11.61
C GLY A 130 6.73 7.90 11.66
N ARG A 131 5.41 8.01 11.89
CA ARG A 131 4.51 6.85 11.80
C ARG A 131 4.48 6.33 10.36
N LEU A 132 4.82 5.04 10.22
CA LEU A 132 4.68 4.26 9.00
C LEU A 132 3.51 3.27 9.11
N GLY A 133 2.84 3.06 7.98
CA GLY A 133 1.75 2.13 7.79
C GLY A 133 2.11 1.02 6.78
N HIS A 134 1.06 0.38 6.27
CA HIS A 134 1.13 -0.82 5.44
C HIS A 134 1.94 -0.65 4.15
N CYS A 135 2.08 0.57 3.62
CA CYS A 135 2.79 0.81 2.36
C CYS A 135 4.29 0.49 2.43
N THR A 136 4.92 0.55 3.61
CA THR A 136 6.36 0.28 3.75
C THR A 136 6.68 -1.13 4.24
N VAL A 137 5.67 -1.96 4.46
CA VAL A 137 5.83 -3.29 5.07
C VAL A 137 5.68 -4.35 3.99
N PHE A 138 6.76 -5.12 3.78
CA PHE A 138 6.79 -6.24 2.84
C PHE A 138 5.65 -7.22 3.13
N GLY A 139 4.76 -7.42 2.15
CA GLY A 139 3.60 -8.30 2.27
C GLY A 139 2.34 -7.68 2.86
N SER A 140 2.38 -6.44 3.35
CA SER A 140 1.20 -5.82 3.97
C SER A 140 0.37 -5.03 2.95
N GLY A 141 0.91 -3.93 2.40
CA GLY A 141 0.15 -3.04 1.51
C GLY A 141 0.08 -3.52 0.06
N MET A 142 1.09 -4.23 -0.41
CA MET A 142 1.14 -4.78 -1.76
C MET A 142 1.81 -6.15 -1.76
N TRP A 143 1.50 -6.92 -2.79
CA TRP A 143 2.18 -8.17 -3.11
C TRP A 143 2.18 -8.39 -4.62
N ALA A 144 3.29 -8.87 -5.17
CA ALA A 144 3.36 -9.30 -6.56
C ALA A 144 4.18 -10.57 -6.62
N GLU A 145 3.61 -11.63 -7.17
CA GLU A 145 4.23 -12.95 -7.18
C GLU A 145 3.83 -13.73 -8.43
N ARG A 146 4.78 -14.52 -8.92
CA ARG A 146 4.54 -15.57 -9.92
C ARG A 146 5.00 -16.89 -9.32
N ARG A 147 4.12 -17.88 -9.33
CA ARG A 147 4.42 -19.25 -8.91
C ARG A 147 3.68 -20.24 -9.81
N ASN A 148 4.40 -21.20 -10.37
CA ASN A 148 3.86 -22.15 -11.35
C ASN A 148 3.20 -21.40 -12.54
N SER A 149 1.99 -21.78 -12.94
CA SER A 149 1.19 -21.13 -13.99
C SER A 149 0.36 -19.94 -13.50
N ARG A 150 0.55 -19.50 -12.24
CA ARG A 150 -0.24 -18.43 -11.62
C ARG A 150 0.61 -17.20 -11.35
N CYS A 151 0.10 -16.04 -11.76
CA CYS A 151 0.62 -14.75 -11.38
C CYS A 151 -0.43 -13.98 -10.57
N ILE A 152 -0.01 -13.30 -9.52
CA ILE A 152 -0.90 -12.57 -8.62
C ILE A 152 -0.31 -11.22 -8.22
N GLY A 153 -1.14 -10.19 -8.31
CA GLY A 153 -0.83 -8.82 -7.89
C GLY A 153 -1.92 -8.32 -6.98
N ILE A 154 -1.53 -7.81 -5.80
CA ILE A 154 -2.47 -7.28 -4.82
C ILE A 154 -1.99 -5.90 -4.39
N SER A 155 -2.91 -4.95 -4.32
CA SER A 155 -2.69 -3.67 -3.67
C SER A 155 -3.88 -3.35 -2.76
N ALA A 156 -3.61 -3.00 -1.51
CA ALA A 156 -4.59 -2.76 -0.49
C ALA A 156 -4.49 -1.35 0.09
N SER A 157 -5.64 -0.85 0.55
CA SER A 157 -5.85 0.39 1.28
C SER A 157 -6.73 0.08 2.50
N GLY A 158 -6.58 0.83 3.58
CA GLY A 158 -7.28 0.51 4.81
C GLY A 158 -6.56 1.05 6.04
N CYS A 159 -6.99 0.58 7.21
CA CYS A 159 -6.31 0.91 8.45
C CYS A 159 -4.93 0.25 8.43
N GLY A 160 -3.87 1.06 8.34
CA GLY A 160 -2.51 0.56 8.18
C GLY A 160 -2.10 -0.44 9.24
N GLU A 161 -2.42 -0.18 10.51
CA GLU A 161 -2.13 -1.07 11.62
C GLU A 161 -2.89 -2.41 11.50
N ALA A 162 -4.14 -2.39 11.04
CA ALA A 162 -4.90 -3.62 10.80
C ALA A 162 -4.28 -4.43 9.64
N LEU A 163 -3.96 -3.78 8.52
CA LEU A 163 -3.35 -4.42 7.35
C LEU A 163 -1.96 -5.01 7.66
N ILE A 164 -1.15 -4.32 8.47
CA ILE A 164 0.15 -4.84 8.94
C ILE A 164 -0.05 -6.08 9.79
N ARG A 165 -0.94 -6.02 10.78
CA ARG A 165 -1.16 -7.14 11.71
C ARG A 165 -1.70 -8.38 11.01
N ALA A 166 -2.41 -8.21 9.91
CA ALA A 166 -2.98 -9.30 9.12
C ALA A 166 -2.00 -9.93 8.12
N ASP A 167 -0.79 -9.36 7.94
CA ASP A 167 0.10 -9.74 6.83
C ASP A 167 -0.67 -9.78 5.50
N PHE A 168 -1.46 -8.72 5.27
CA PHE A 168 -2.71 -8.80 4.49
C PHE A 168 -2.51 -9.29 3.06
N CYS A 169 -1.75 -8.55 2.24
CA CYS A 169 -1.59 -8.88 0.83
C CYS A 169 -0.88 -10.22 0.62
N ARG A 170 0.19 -10.52 1.38
CA ARG A 170 0.90 -11.80 1.28
C ARG A 170 0.03 -12.98 1.71
N SER A 171 -0.73 -12.84 2.80
CA SER A 171 -1.61 -13.91 3.29
C SER A 171 -2.76 -14.18 2.32
N LEU A 172 -3.34 -13.13 1.73
CA LEU A 172 -4.36 -13.28 0.70
C LEU A 172 -3.78 -13.92 -0.57
N ALA A 173 -2.62 -13.44 -1.02
CA ALA A 173 -1.94 -14.01 -2.19
C ALA A 173 -1.62 -15.50 -1.98
N ASN A 174 -1.10 -15.87 -0.81
CA ASN A 174 -0.81 -17.26 -0.47
C ASN A 174 -2.07 -18.15 -0.54
N LYS A 175 -3.24 -17.66 -0.12
CA LYS A 175 -4.49 -18.45 -0.25
C LYS A 175 -4.91 -18.59 -1.71
N LEU A 176 -4.85 -17.50 -2.48
CA LEU A 176 -5.27 -17.48 -3.87
C LEU A 176 -4.34 -18.30 -4.79
N ILE A 177 -3.04 -18.28 -4.52
CA ILE A 177 -2.06 -19.00 -5.35
C ILE A 177 -2.08 -20.50 -5.09
N ASN A 178 -2.39 -20.92 -3.85
CA ASN A 178 -2.44 -22.32 -3.43
C ASN A 178 -3.86 -22.91 -3.44
N ARG A 179 -4.84 -22.19 -4.01
CA ARG A 179 -6.23 -22.66 -4.10
C ARG A 179 -6.37 -23.90 -4.99
N ASP A 180 -7.41 -24.68 -4.74
CA ASP A 180 -7.82 -25.75 -5.64
C ASP A 180 -8.48 -25.16 -6.91
N GLU A 181 -8.45 -25.89 -8.02
CA GLU A 181 -8.94 -25.40 -9.33
C GLU A 181 -10.45 -25.11 -9.36
N ASP A 182 -11.23 -25.78 -8.51
CA ASP A 182 -12.67 -25.63 -8.37
C ASP A 182 -13.07 -24.49 -7.41
N GLU A 183 -12.13 -23.93 -6.65
CA GLU A 183 -12.40 -22.79 -5.77
C GLU A 183 -12.46 -21.47 -6.53
N LEU A 184 -13.56 -20.75 -6.35
CA LEU A 184 -13.72 -19.40 -6.89
C LEU A 184 -12.81 -18.40 -6.14
N PRO A 185 -11.92 -17.68 -6.85
CA PRO A 185 -11.06 -16.66 -6.24
C PRO A 185 -11.81 -15.62 -5.40
N SER A 186 -13.00 -15.19 -5.84
CA SER A 186 -13.84 -14.23 -5.12
C SER A 186 -14.36 -14.77 -3.78
N GLU A 187 -14.66 -16.07 -3.68
CA GLU A 187 -15.07 -16.70 -2.42
C GLU A 187 -13.90 -16.79 -1.43
N ILE A 188 -12.69 -17.06 -1.93
CA ILE A 188 -11.47 -17.04 -1.12
C ILE A 188 -11.22 -15.64 -0.56
N VAL A 189 -11.35 -14.60 -1.39
CA VAL A 189 -11.23 -13.20 -0.95
C VAL A 189 -12.27 -12.86 0.12
N HIS A 190 -13.52 -13.27 -0.09
CA HIS A 190 -14.60 -13.05 0.89
C HIS A 190 -14.31 -13.74 2.23
N ARG A 191 -14.00 -15.05 2.22
CA ARG A 191 -13.65 -15.81 3.44
C ARG A 191 -12.42 -15.25 4.13
N PHE A 192 -11.41 -14.81 3.37
CA PHE A 192 -10.22 -14.18 3.93
C PHE A 192 -10.56 -12.88 4.67
N LEU A 193 -11.37 -12.00 4.07
CA LEU A 193 -11.81 -10.77 4.71
C LEU A 193 -12.57 -11.03 6.02
N ASP A 194 -13.42 -12.05 6.04
CA ASP A 194 -14.21 -12.37 7.22
C ASP A 194 -13.36 -13.05 8.32
N ASP A 195 -12.77 -14.21 8.01
CA ASP A 195 -12.16 -15.07 9.01
C ASP A 195 -10.71 -14.66 9.35
N ASN A 196 -9.94 -14.27 8.33
CA ASN A 196 -8.51 -13.97 8.48
C ASN A 196 -8.21 -12.49 8.73
N PHE A 197 -9.17 -11.60 8.47
CA PHE A 197 -9.06 -10.18 8.77
C PHE A 197 -10.03 -9.76 9.87
N LEU A 198 -11.34 -9.72 9.63
CA LEU A 198 -12.32 -9.12 10.57
C LEU A 198 -12.43 -9.85 11.92
N LYS A 199 -12.51 -11.19 11.87
CA LYS A 199 -12.67 -12.08 13.04
C LYS A 199 -11.35 -12.59 13.59
N SER A 200 -10.23 -12.23 12.96
CA SER A 200 -8.92 -12.73 13.34
C SER A 200 -8.51 -12.30 14.75
N THR A 201 -7.94 -13.23 15.51
CA THR A 201 -7.49 -12.97 16.89
C THR A 201 -6.37 -11.94 16.94
N VAL A 202 -5.56 -11.82 15.87
CA VAL A 202 -4.55 -10.77 15.78
C VAL A 202 -5.15 -9.36 15.72
N MET A 203 -6.45 -9.21 15.39
CA MET A 203 -7.15 -7.92 15.43
C MET A 203 -7.64 -7.51 16.82
N ALA A 204 -7.39 -8.29 17.87
CA ALA A 204 -7.84 -7.95 19.23
C ALA A 204 -7.47 -6.52 19.68
N PRO A 205 -6.28 -5.95 19.36
CA PRO A 205 -5.94 -4.57 19.72
C PRO A 205 -6.56 -3.48 18.82
N ILE A 206 -7.21 -3.87 17.71
CA ILE A 206 -7.79 -2.94 16.74
C ILE A 206 -9.29 -2.82 17.01
N ALA A 207 -9.75 -1.59 17.23
CA ALA A 207 -11.17 -1.28 17.39
C ALA A 207 -11.97 -1.70 16.14
N ALA A 208 -13.20 -2.20 16.32
CA ALA A 208 -13.98 -2.80 15.24
C ALA A 208 -14.26 -1.83 14.07
N ASP A 209 -14.50 -0.57 14.37
CA ASP A 209 -14.68 0.53 13.42
C ASP A 209 -13.39 0.90 12.64
N ARG A 210 -12.25 0.36 13.06
CA ARG A 210 -10.94 0.50 12.40
C ARG A 210 -10.49 -0.76 11.66
N ARG A 211 -11.30 -1.83 11.68
CA ARG A 211 -11.04 -3.06 10.92
C ARG A 211 -11.60 -2.94 9.52
N TYR A 212 -11.04 -2.02 8.73
CA TYR A 212 -11.46 -1.83 7.35
C TYR A 212 -10.29 -1.97 6.38
N ALA A 213 -10.61 -2.55 5.23
CA ALA A 213 -9.71 -2.80 4.12
C ALA A 213 -10.49 -2.69 2.80
N GLY A 214 -9.79 -2.33 1.74
CA GLY A 214 -10.24 -2.45 0.37
C GLY A 214 -9.06 -2.51 -0.58
N GLY A 215 -9.22 -3.14 -1.73
CA GLY A 215 -8.09 -3.36 -2.62
C GLY A 215 -8.47 -4.00 -3.93
N LEU A 216 -7.42 -4.24 -4.72
CA LEU A 216 -7.47 -4.89 -6.01
C LEU A 216 -6.65 -6.18 -5.93
N VAL A 217 -7.19 -7.26 -6.49
CA VAL A 217 -6.45 -8.48 -6.81
C VAL A 217 -6.48 -8.64 -8.33
N LEU A 218 -5.32 -8.75 -8.94
CA LEU A 218 -5.15 -9.13 -10.33
C LEU A 218 -4.54 -10.53 -10.34
N LEU A 219 -5.29 -11.49 -10.86
CA LEU A 219 -4.88 -12.88 -11.00
C LEU A 219 -4.74 -13.20 -12.47
N GLN A 220 -3.68 -13.90 -12.82
CA GLN A 220 -3.57 -14.59 -14.11
C GLN A 220 -3.27 -16.06 -13.87
N GLU A 221 -3.97 -16.91 -14.61
CA GLU A 221 -3.75 -18.35 -14.65
C GLU A 221 -3.92 -18.79 -16.10
N ASP A 222 -2.83 -19.34 -16.66
CA ASP A 222 -2.72 -19.62 -18.10
C ASP A 222 -3.08 -18.37 -18.92
N ASP A 223 -4.04 -18.44 -19.85
CA ASP A 223 -4.47 -17.31 -20.67
C ASP A 223 -5.62 -16.49 -20.06
N ARG A 224 -6.01 -16.77 -18.82
CA ARG A 224 -7.15 -16.12 -18.16
C ARG A 224 -6.68 -15.07 -17.16
N TYR A 225 -7.32 -13.90 -17.22
CA TYR A 225 -7.09 -12.79 -16.30
C TYR A 225 -8.36 -12.50 -15.52
N GLU A 226 -8.24 -12.37 -14.21
CA GLU A 226 -9.33 -12.00 -13.32
C GLU A 226 -8.94 -10.79 -12.48
N LEU A 227 -9.80 -9.77 -12.46
CA LEU A 227 -9.69 -8.62 -11.59
C LEU A 227 -10.78 -8.70 -10.52
N ILE A 228 -10.38 -8.77 -9.26
CA ILE A 228 -11.29 -8.79 -8.12
C ILE A 228 -11.10 -7.49 -7.35
N VAL A 229 -12.21 -6.82 -7.08
CA VAL A 229 -12.25 -5.65 -6.20
C VAL A 229 -12.94 -6.05 -4.92
N PHE A 230 -12.32 -5.75 -3.78
CA PHE A 230 -12.87 -6.06 -2.47
C PHE A 230 -12.83 -4.83 -1.58
N HIS A 231 -13.82 -4.66 -0.72
CA HIS A 231 -13.78 -3.68 0.38
C HIS A 231 -14.89 -3.96 1.40
N ASN A 232 -14.69 -3.49 2.63
CA ASN A 232 -15.76 -3.40 3.65
C ASN A 232 -16.02 -1.94 4.09
N THR A 233 -15.55 -0.97 3.30
CA THR A 233 -15.83 0.46 3.48
C THR A 233 -17.12 0.87 2.77
N THR A 234 -17.68 2.03 3.13
CA THR A 234 -18.89 2.57 2.46
C THR A 234 -18.67 2.85 0.96
N VAL A 235 -17.46 3.27 0.59
CA VAL A 235 -17.09 3.58 -0.79
C VAL A 235 -15.64 3.14 -1.02
N PHE A 236 -15.38 2.54 -2.18
CA PHE A 236 -14.03 2.22 -2.65
C PHE A 236 -13.90 2.57 -4.14
N PRO A 237 -13.32 3.73 -4.48
CA PRO A 237 -13.10 4.11 -5.87
C PRO A 237 -12.04 3.22 -6.52
N PHE A 238 -12.33 2.71 -7.71
CA PHE A 238 -11.36 1.98 -8.52
C PHE A 238 -11.58 2.28 -10.01
N ALA A 239 -10.57 1.96 -10.81
CA ALA A 239 -10.63 1.96 -12.26
C ALA A 239 -9.75 0.83 -12.79
N TYR A 240 -10.05 0.35 -13.99
CA TYR A 240 -9.22 -0.61 -14.68
C TYR A 240 -9.15 -0.28 -16.17
N ARG A 241 -8.10 -0.76 -16.81
CA ARG A 241 -7.92 -0.70 -18.26
C ARG A 241 -7.31 -2.01 -18.72
N HIS A 242 -7.80 -2.52 -19.84
CA HIS A 242 -7.24 -3.66 -20.55
C HIS A 242 -6.82 -3.21 -21.96
N GLY A 243 -5.68 -3.70 -22.45
CA GLY A 243 -5.12 -3.36 -23.75
C GLY A 243 -3.93 -2.39 -23.69
N SER A 244 -3.30 -2.16 -24.84
CA SER A 244 -2.04 -1.40 -24.95
C SER A 244 -2.20 0.06 -24.50
N VAL A 245 -1.20 0.55 -23.77
CA VAL A 245 -1.02 1.97 -23.41
C VAL A 245 -0.09 2.58 -24.47
N VAL A 246 -0.57 2.65 -25.71
CA VAL A 246 0.00 3.58 -26.72
C VAL A 246 -0.52 4.98 -26.41
#